data_AF-A0A1H0VP66-F1
#
_entry.id   AF-A0A1H0VP66-F1
#
_cell.length_a   1.000
_cell.length_b   1.000
_cell.length_c   1.000
_cell.angle_alpha   90.00
_cell.angle_beta   90.00
_cell.angle_gamma   90.00
#
_symmetry.space_group_name_H-M   'P 1'
#
loop_
_entity.id
_entity.type
_entity.pdbx_description
1 polymer ?
#
loop_
_entity_poly.entity_id
_entity_poly.type
_entity_poly.pdbx_seq_one_letter_code
_entity_poly.pdbx_strand_id
1 'polypeptide(L)'
;MKQKLVNWTGISFGFSVGLFSTFLFSVTFLSEKFDKPWDIFWSALNAIIGAVIGSLIGGTIAYSVAMYQINAQHRREEEKEEKSQKMIASRILNELIVNLPAVKRINGMLAELSGDFLGLAQEMANDNKEITEGLTVFNNQIEVDLLLQLRTNLVDMKYIELYKSVELLDQIKKTTIYITNQKIPDYISYSLERILFLTNEYISLMDKYDE
;
A
#
# COMPACT_ATOMS: atom_id res chain seq x y z
N MET A 1 12.04 12.04 20.97
CA MET A 1 12.67 12.92 22.00
C MET A 1 12.69 14.40 21.58
N LYS A 2 13.12 14.74 20.34
CA LYS A 2 13.20 16.13 19.85
C LYS A 2 11.85 16.89 19.82
N GLN A 3 10.74 16.27 19.41
CA GLN A 3 9.42 16.92 19.41
C GLN A 3 8.91 17.32 20.81
N LYS A 4 9.15 16.50 21.85
CA LYS A 4 8.78 16.83 23.23
C LYS A 4 9.53 18.08 23.74
N LEU A 5 10.80 18.23 23.35
CA LEU A 5 11.66 19.35 23.72
C LEU A 5 11.23 20.65 23.05
N VAL A 6 10.91 20.61 21.74
CA VAL A 6 10.41 21.78 20.99
C VAL A 6 9.06 22.27 21.53
N ASN A 7 8.17 21.35 21.90
CA ASN A 7 6.88 21.70 22.49
C ASN A 7 7.05 22.34 23.87
N TRP A 8 7.97 21.86 24.70
CA TRP A 8 8.25 22.43 26.02
C TRP A 8 8.85 23.84 25.96
N THR A 9 9.77 24.08 25.02
CA THR A 9 10.35 25.41 24.80
C THR A 9 9.31 26.42 24.29
N GLY A 10 8.40 26.00 23.40
CA GLY A 10 7.32 26.86 22.92
C GLY A 10 6.33 27.24 24.02
N ILE A 11 5.96 26.28 24.86
CA ILE A 11 5.07 26.52 26.02
C ILE A 11 5.74 27.46 27.03
N SER A 12 7.01 27.22 27.36
CA SER A 12 7.76 28.03 28.34
C SER A 12 7.98 29.47 27.86
N PHE A 13 8.22 29.65 26.56
CA PHE A 13 8.37 30.98 25.96
C PHE A 13 7.04 31.73 25.93
N GLY A 14 5.95 31.07 25.49
CA GLY A 14 4.61 31.66 25.50
C GLY A 14 4.15 32.08 26.90
N PHE A 15 4.46 31.25 27.92
CA PHE A 15 4.19 31.57 29.32
C PHE A 15 4.97 32.80 29.80
N SER A 16 6.27 32.88 29.48
CA SER A 16 7.12 33.99 29.89
C SER A 16 6.72 35.32 29.23
N VAL A 17 6.38 35.29 27.94
CA VAL A 17 5.90 36.48 27.21
C VAL A 17 4.53 36.93 27.71
N GLY A 18 3.64 35.97 28.03
CA GLY A 18 2.34 36.26 28.62
C GLY A 18 2.46 36.95 29.98
N LEU A 19 3.28 36.40 30.89
CA LEU A 19 3.53 36.99 32.21
C LEU A 19 4.12 38.39 32.12
N PHE A 20 5.10 38.59 31.24
CA PHE A 20 5.74 39.89 31.06
C PHE A 20 4.76 40.94 30.52
N SER A 21 3.92 40.56 29.55
CA SER A 21 2.93 41.44 28.94
C SER A 21 1.82 41.82 29.94
N THR A 22 1.32 40.85 30.72
CA THR A 22 0.31 41.10 31.78
C THR A 22 0.88 41.98 32.90
N PHE A 23 2.14 41.77 33.29
CA PHE A 23 2.81 42.61 34.27
C PHE A 23 2.95 44.06 33.78
N LEU A 24 3.48 44.27 32.56
CA LEU A 24 3.60 45.60 31.96
C LEU A 24 2.24 46.30 31.86
N PHE A 25 1.21 45.62 31.35
CA PHE A 25 -0.13 46.21 31.26
C PHE A 25 -0.66 46.64 32.64
N SER A 26 -0.53 45.79 33.66
CA SER A 26 -0.98 46.07 35.03
C SER A 26 -0.26 47.27 35.63
N VAL A 27 1.06 47.34 35.49
CA VAL A 27 1.86 48.45 36.05
C VAL A 27 1.59 49.77 35.31
N THR A 28 1.41 49.72 33.99
CA THR A 28 1.30 50.95 33.17
C THR A 28 -0.10 51.56 33.26
N PHE A 29 -1.16 50.74 33.32
CA PHE A 29 -2.56 51.23 33.31
C PHE A 29 -3.22 51.33 34.69
N LEU A 30 -2.72 50.66 35.74
CA LEU A 30 -3.31 50.71 37.08
C LEU A 30 -2.51 51.56 38.07
N SER A 31 -1.32 52.05 37.73
CA SER A 31 -0.45 52.81 38.66
C SER A 31 -1.08 54.08 39.23
N GLU A 32 -1.95 54.76 38.47
CA GLU A 32 -2.64 55.97 38.92
C GLU A 32 -3.89 55.70 39.80
N LYS A 33 -4.30 54.43 39.94
CA LYS A 33 -5.53 54.05 40.66
C LYS A 33 -5.30 53.50 42.06
N PHE A 34 -4.05 53.38 42.52
CA PHE A 34 -3.71 52.80 43.81
C PHE A 34 -2.69 53.67 44.57
N ASP A 35 -3.06 54.10 45.79
CA ASP A 35 -2.23 54.97 46.63
C ASP A 35 -1.00 54.27 47.22
N LYS A 36 -1.00 52.94 47.28
CA LYS A 36 0.09 52.15 47.87
C LYS A 36 0.70 51.19 46.85
N PRO A 37 2.03 51.16 46.70
CA PRO A 37 2.73 50.26 45.76
C PRO A 37 2.42 48.77 46.00
N TRP A 38 2.07 48.42 47.25
CA TRP A 38 1.76 47.05 47.65
C TRP A 38 0.46 46.53 47.04
N ASP A 39 -0.54 47.38 46.82
CA ASP A 39 -1.83 46.98 46.24
C ASP A 39 -1.70 46.70 44.73
N ILE A 40 -0.80 47.43 44.06
CA ILE A 40 -0.41 47.17 42.66
C ILE A 40 0.26 45.81 42.53
N PHE A 41 1.13 45.45 43.49
CA PHE A 41 1.80 44.15 43.51
C PHE A 41 0.82 42.98 43.66
N TRP A 42 -0.15 43.05 44.58
CA TRP A 42 -1.17 42.01 44.75
C TRP A 42 -2.17 41.94 43.60
N SER A 43 -2.56 43.08 43.03
CA SER A 43 -3.43 43.13 41.84
C SER A 43 -2.76 42.52 40.62
N ALA A 44 -1.48 42.85 40.38
CA ALA A 44 -0.67 42.24 39.32
C ALA A 44 -0.48 40.74 39.54
N LEU A 45 -0.29 40.28 40.78
CA LEU A 45 -0.18 38.86 41.11
C LEU A 45 -1.48 38.10 40.83
N ASN A 46 -2.63 38.65 41.19
CA ASN A 46 -3.94 38.05 40.90
C ASN A 46 -4.26 38.08 39.39
N ALA A 47 -3.87 39.13 38.68
CA ALA A 47 -3.98 39.22 37.23
C ALA A 47 -3.09 38.18 36.53
N ILE A 48 -1.87 37.96 37.04
CA ILE A 48 -0.96 36.90 36.60
C ILE A 48 -1.59 35.52 36.84
N ILE A 49 -2.10 35.23 38.05
CA ILE A 49 -2.74 33.95 38.35
C ILE A 49 -3.96 33.71 37.45
N GLY A 50 -4.81 34.72 37.26
CA GLY A 50 -5.95 34.66 36.35
C GLY A 50 -5.56 34.43 34.90
N ALA A 51 -4.49 35.10 34.42
CA ALA A 51 -3.94 34.91 33.08
C ALA A 51 -3.33 33.51 32.91
N VAL A 52 -2.64 32.98 33.94
CA VAL A 52 -2.10 31.62 33.93
C VAL A 52 -3.23 30.59 33.86
N ILE A 53 -4.26 30.70 34.70
CA ILE A 53 -5.42 29.80 34.67
C ILE A 53 -6.14 29.88 33.32
N GLY A 54 -6.39 31.08 32.80
CA GLY A 54 -6.98 31.29 31.48
C GLY A 54 -6.13 30.72 30.34
N SER A 55 -4.81 30.88 30.40
CA SER A 55 -3.87 30.32 29.41
C SER A 55 -3.74 28.79 29.49
N LEU A 56 -3.86 28.19 30.67
CA LEU A 56 -3.87 26.74 30.87
C LEU A 56 -5.17 26.14 30.33
N ILE A 57 -6.32 26.75 30.61
CA ILE A 57 -7.61 26.32 30.06
C ILE A 57 -7.64 26.50 28.53
N GLY A 58 -7.23 27.67 28.02
CA GLY A 58 -7.12 27.91 26.58
C GLY A 58 -6.12 26.98 25.89
N GLY A 59 -4.98 26.71 26.53
CA GLY A 59 -3.94 25.81 26.03
C GLY A 59 -4.37 24.34 25.99
N THR A 60 -5.10 23.87 27.00
CA THR A 60 -5.66 22.50 27.02
C THR A 60 -6.74 22.29 25.95
N ILE A 61 -7.60 23.29 25.72
CA ILE A 61 -8.59 23.27 24.63
C ILE A 61 -7.90 23.34 23.27
N ALA A 62 -6.89 24.21 23.10
CA ALA A 62 -6.13 24.29 21.85
C ALA A 62 -5.39 22.97 21.55
N TYR A 63 -4.82 22.33 22.57
CA TYR A 63 -4.18 21.02 22.44
C TYR A 63 -5.18 19.92 22.04
N SER A 64 -6.37 19.87 22.66
CA SER A 64 -7.39 18.87 22.30
C SER A 64 -7.90 19.05 20.87
N VAL A 65 -8.11 20.29 20.43
CA VAL A 65 -8.48 20.61 19.04
C VAL A 65 -7.36 20.23 18.07
N ALA A 66 -6.10 20.54 18.38
CA ALA A 66 -4.95 20.15 17.56
C ALA A 66 -4.81 18.62 17.46
N MET A 67 -4.99 17.91 18.58
CA MET A 67 -4.95 16.45 18.59
C MET A 67 -6.10 15.84 17.78
N TYR A 68 -7.31 16.41 17.86
CA TYR A 68 -8.44 16.02 17.03
C TYR A 68 -8.14 16.23 15.53
N GLN A 69 -7.56 17.37 15.16
CA GLN A 69 -7.17 17.66 13.78
C GLN A 69 -6.10 16.68 13.25
N ILE A 70 -5.08 16.38 14.05
CA ILE A 70 -4.04 15.39 13.71
C ILE A 70 -4.66 14.01 13.51
N ASN A 71 -5.51 13.56 14.43
CA ASN A 71 -6.19 12.27 14.32
C ASN A 71 -7.11 12.21 13.09
N ALA A 72 -7.85 13.29 12.81
CA ALA A 72 -8.69 13.38 11.62
C ALA A 72 -7.87 13.37 10.33
N GLN A 73 -6.70 14.02 10.30
CA GLN A 73 -5.79 13.97 9.16
C GLN A 73 -5.23 12.56 8.97
N HIS A 74 -4.79 11.91 10.04
CA HIS A 74 -4.25 10.56 9.98
C HIS A 74 -5.28 9.56 9.44
N ARG A 75 -6.52 9.60 9.94
CA ARG A 75 -7.62 8.76 9.42
C ARG A 75 -7.90 9.01 7.93
N ARG A 76 -7.85 10.27 7.48
CA ARG A 76 -8.02 10.59 6.05
C ARG A 76 -6.89 10.04 5.19
N GLU A 77 -5.66 10.04 5.70
CA GLU A 77 -4.51 9.45 5.01
C GLU A 77 -4.66 7.93 4.91
N GLU A 78 -5.05 7.26 6.00
CA GLU A 78 -5.36 5.82 6.02
C GLU A 78 -6.48 5.45 5.04
N GLU A 79 -7.61 6.18 5.05
CA GLU A 79 -8.72 5.97 4.11
C GLU A 79 -8.29 6.18 2.65
N LYS A 80 -7.45 7.19 2.40
CA LYS A 80 -6.92 7.47 1.05
C LYS A 80 -6.00 6.35 0.58
N GLU A 81 -5.14 5.84 1.46
CA GLU A 81 -4.27 4.71 1.17
C GLU A 81 -5.10 3.45 0.90
N GLU A 82 -6.08 3.14 1.73
CA GLU A 82 -6.97 1.99 1.54
C GLU A 82 -7.71 2.07 0.19
N LYS A 83 -8.22 3.26 -0.16
CA LYS A 83 -8.86 3.49 -1.47
C LYS A 83 -7.88 3.30 -2.63
N SER A 84 -6.64 3.75 -2.49
CA SER A 84 -5.58 3.53 -3.48
C SER A 84 -5.26 2.05 -3.63
N GLN A 85 -5.09 1.32 -2.54
CA GLN A 85 -4.82 -0.12 -2.53
C GLN A 85 -5.97 -0.90 -3.19
N LYS A 86 -7.24 -0.57 -2.89
CA LYS A 86 -8.41 -1.15 -3.57
C LYS A 86 -8.41 -0.89 -5.07
N MET A 87 -8.03 0.31 -5.51
CA MET A 87 -7.93 0.64 -6.93
C MET A 87 -6.84 -0.18 -7.63
N ILE A 88 -5.66 -0.33 -7.00
CA ILE A 88 -4.57 -1.16 -7.53
C ILE A 88 -5.02 -2.62 -7.62
N ALA A 89 -5.63 -3.15 -6.56
CA ALA A 89 -6.13 -4.53 -6.52
C ALA A 89 -7.17 -4.80 -7.62
N SER A 90 -8.10 -3.88 -7.82
CA SER A 90 -9.10 -3.97 -8.90
C SER A 90 -8.46 -3.94 -10.29
N ARG A 91 -7.43 -3.11 -10.51
CA ARG A 91 -6.69 -3.11 -11.78
C ARG A 91 -5.97 -4.44 -12.01
N ILE A 92 -5.30 -4.97 -11.00
CA ILE A 92 -4.64 -6.28 -11.07
C ILE A 92 -5.66 -7.37 -11.44
N LEU A 93 -6.80 -7.40 -10.76
CA LEU A 93 -7.84 -8.39 -11.04
C LEU A 93 -8.36 -8.30 -12.47
N ASN A 94 -8.65 -7.09 -12.96
CA ASN A 94 -9.11 -6.89 -14.33
C ASN A 94 -8.09 -7.41 -15.35
N GLU A 95 -6.81 -7.09 -15.17
CA GLU A 95 -5.74 -7.56 -16.03
C GLU A 95 -5.57 -9.09 -15.96
N LEU A 96 -5.70 -9.71 -14.78
CA LEU A 96 -5.69 -11.17 -14.65
C LEU A 96 -6.86 -11.82 -15.43
N ILE A 97 -8.06 -11.25 -15.34
CA ILE A 97 -9.24 -11.75 -16.08
C ILE A 97 -9.02 -11.63 -17.59
N VAL A 98 -8.45 -10.53 -18.08
CA VAL A 98 -8.12 -10.35 -19.51
C VAL A 98 -7.18 -11.44 -20.03
N ASN A 99 -6.29 -11.95 -19.19
CA ASN A 99 -5.35 -13.03 -19.53
C ASN A 99 -5.98 -14.44 -19.49
N LEU A 100 -7.11 -14.62 -18.81
CA LEU A 100 -7.74 -15.92 -18.59
C LEU A 100 -8.05 -16.69 -19.89
N PRO A 101 -8.56 -16.09 -20.98
CA PRO A 101 -8.82 -16.80 -22.22
C PRO A 101 -7.57 -17.44 -22.84
N ALA A 102 -6.42 -16.74 -22.80
CA ALA A 102 -5.16 -17.26 -23.31
C ALA A 102 -4.69 -18.46 -22.47
N VAL A 103 -4.78 -18.36 -21.15
CA VAL A 103 -4.45 -19.45 -20.22
C VAL A 103 -5.37 -20.67 -20.44
N LYS A 104 -6.68 -20.47 -20.61
CA LYS A 104 -7.65 -21.54 -20.91
C LYS A 104 -7.32 -22.26 -22.22
N ARG A 105 -6.84 -21.55 -23.25
CA ARG A 105 -6.41 -22.17 -24.52
C ARG A 105 -5.14 -23.00 -24.38
N ILE A 106 -4.13 -22.51 -23.65
CA ILE A 106 -2.92 -23.29 -23.35
C ILE A 106 -3.30 -24.56 -22.58
N ASN A 107 -4.14 -24.41 -21.55
CA ASN A 107 -4.62 -25.53 -20.74
C ASN A 107 -5.35 -26.58 -21.59
N GLY A 108 -6.32 -26.16 -22.41
CA GLY A 108 -7.08 -27.07 -23.27
C GLY A 108 -6.20 -27.85 -24.23
N MET A 109 -5.28 -27.16 -24.93
CA MET A 109 -4.32 -27.79 -25.84
C MET A 109 -3.43 -28.81 -25.12
N LEU A 110 -2.90 -28.48 -23.94
CA LEU A 110 -2.07 -29.41 -23.18
C LEU A 110 -2.87 -30.55 -22.56
N ALA A 111 -4.12 -30.33 -22.17
CA ALA A 111 -4.98 -31.36 -21.60
C ALA A 111 -5.32 -32.45 -22.64
N GLU A 112 -5.63 -32.06 -23.88
CA GLU A 112 -5.85 -32.99 -25.00
C GLU A 112 -4.62 -33.87 -25.27
N LEU A 113 -3.43 -33.33 -25.00
CA LEU A 113 -2.13 -33.95 -25.28
C LEU A 113 -1.51 -34.65 -24.05
N SER A 114 -2.16 -34.60 -22.89
CA SER A 114 -1.61 -35.04 -21.60
C SER A 114 -1.28 -36.54 -21.50
N GLY A 115 -1.84 -37.36 -22.39
CA GLY A 115 -1.58 -38.81 -22.44
C GLY A 115 -0.22 -39.20 -23.01
N ASP A 116 0.48 -38.31 -23.72
CA ASP A 116 1.75 -38.61 -24.40
C ASP A 116 2.73 -37.43 -24.45
N PHE A 117 2.97 -36.75 -23.32
CA PHE A 117 3.92 -35.64 -23.28
C PHE A 117 5.36 -36.06 -23.62
N LEU A 118 5.75 -37.31 -23.36
CA LEU A 118 7.08 -37.79 -23.72
C LEU A 118 7.24 -37.94 -25.25
N GLY A 119 6.24 -38.48 -25.95
CA GLY A 119 6.24 -38.54 -27.41
C GLY A 119 6.30 -37.14 -28.04
N LEU A 120 5.48 -36.22 -27.53
CA LEU A 120 5.48 -34.82 -27.99
C LEU A 120 6.81 -34.12 -27.73
N ALA A 121 7.41 -34.37 -26.57
CA ALA A 121 8.72 -33.83 -26.23
C ALA A 121 9.83 -34.32 -27.18
N GLN A 122 9.75 -35.58 -27.63
CA GLN A 122 10.66 -36.12 -28.64
C GLN A 122 10.46 -35.44 -29.99
N GLU A 123 9.21 -35.22 -30.41
CA GLU A 123 8.92 -34.49 -31.65
C GLU A 123 9.43 -33.05 -31.61
N MET A 124 9.18 -32.34 -30.51
CA MET A 124 9.65 -30.97 -30.30
C MET A 124 11.19 -30.88 -30.29
N ALA A 125 11.87 -31.84 -29.65
CA ALA A 125 13.33 -31.93 -29.66
C ALA A 125 13.91 -32.18 -31.06
N ASN A 126 13.15 -32.85 -31.93
CA ASN A 126 13.49 -33.13 -33.33
C ASN A 126 13.03 -32.02 -34.31
N ASP A 127 12.83 -30.79 -33.80
CA ASP A 127 12.43 -29.60 -34.56
C ASP A 127 11.03 -29.66 -35.20
N ASN A 128 10.10 -30.49 -34.68
CA ASN A 128 8.68 -30.33 -35.01
C ASN A 128 8.11 -29.09 -34.29
N LYS A 129 7.77 -28.06 -35.07
CA LYS A 129 7.46 -26.73 -34.54
C LYS A 129 6.00 -26.47 -34.23
N GLU A 130 5.07 -27.31 -34.69
CA GLU A 130 3.64 -27.02 -34.62
C GLU A 130 3.17 -26.74 -33.18
N ILE A 131 3.58 -27.58 -32.23
CA ILE A 131 3.23 -27.42 -30.80
C ILE A 131 3.94 -26.22 -30.19
N THR A 132 5.22 -26.02 -30.49
CA THR A 132 5.98 -24.87 -30.00
C THR A 132 5.41 -23.55 -30.51
N GLU A 133 4.92 -23.51 -31.76
CA GLU A 133 4.30 -22.34 -32.38
C GLU A 133 2.94 -22.07 -31.74
N GLY A 134 2.10 -23.09 -31.54
CA GLY A 134 0.83 -22.97 -30.82
C GLY A 134 1.00 -22.43 -29.41
N LEU A 135 1.94 -23.01 -28.64
CA LEU A 135 2.30 -22.51 -27.30
C LEU A 135 2.78 -21.05 -27.36
N THR A 136 3.64 -20.72 -28.31
CA THR A 136 4.18 -19.35 -28.47
C THR A 136 3.08 -18.34 -28.78
N VAL A 137 2.14 -18.67 -29.67
CA VAL A 137 1.04 -17.77 -30.06
C VAL A 137 0.16 -17.42 -28.87
N PHE A 138 -0.26 -18.41 -28.09
CA PHE A 138 -1.09 -18.15 -26.91
C PHE A 138 -0.29 -17.50 -25.78
N ASN A 139 0.98 -17.86 -25.62
CA ASN A 139 1.85 -17.25 -24.61
C ASN A 139 2.12 -15.77 -24.89
N ASN A 140 2.21 -15.36 -26.15
CA ASN A 140 2.37 -13.95 -26.54
C ASN A 140 1.11 -13.12 -26.26
N GLN A 141 -0.05 -13.76 -26.05
CA GLN A 141 -1.27 -13.07 -25.60
C GLN A 141 -1.28 -12.86 -24.08
N ILE A 142 -0.34 -13.46 -23.35
CA ILE A 142 -0.24 -13.31 -21.90
C ILE A 142 0.62 -12.09 -21.56
N GLU A 143 0.00 -11.07 -20.98
CA GLU A 143 0.61 -9.81 -20.55
C GLU A 143 0.86 -9.78 -19.04
N VAL A 144 2.12 -9.74 -18.65
CA VAL A 144 2.56 -9.90 -17.24
C VAL A 144 3.31 -8.67 -16.72
N ASP A 145 3.90 -7.86 -17.59
CA ASP A 145 4.80 -6.77 -17.18
C ASP A 145 4.06 -5.71 -16.34
N LEU A 146 2.86 -5.32 -16.76
CA LEU A 146 2.01 -4.41 -15.99
C LEU A 146 1.59 -5.02 -14.65
N LEU A 147 1.21 -6.30 -14.64
CA LEU A 147 0.81 -7.01 -13.42
C LEU A 147 1.93 -7.05 -12.39
N LEU A 148 3.17 -7.31 -12.81
CA LEU A 148 4.34 -7.31 -11.92
C LEU A 148 4.60 -5.91 -11.35
N GLN A 149 4.47 -4.85 -12.17
CA GLN A 149 4.62 -3.47 -11.69
C GLN A 149 3.52 -3.11 -10.69
N LEU A 150 2.25 -3.41 -10.99
CA LEU A 150 1.15 -3.14 -10.08
C LEU A 150 1.29 -3.93 -8.78
N ARG A 151 1.71 -5.20 -8.85
CA ARG A 151 1.97 -6.07 -7.69
C ARG A 151 2.96 -5.44 -6.72
N THR A 152 4.03 -4.81 -7.20
CA THR A 152 5.03 -4.16 -6.30
C THR A 152 4.49 -2.99 -5.50
N ASN A 153 3.38 -2.38 -5.95
CA ASN A 153 2.72 -1.26 -5.28
C ASN A 153 1.52 -1.67 -4.42
N LEU A 154 1.07 -2.92 -4.57
CA LEU A 154 0.09 -3.51 -3.68
C LEU A 154 0.79 -3.82 -2.36
N VAL A 155 0.13 -3.53 -1.24
CA VAL A 155 0.61 -3.79 0.12
C VAL A 155 -0.56 -4.39 0.88
N ASP A 156 -0.29 -5.16 1.93
CA ASP A 156 -1.25 -5.88 2.80
C ASP A 156 -1.45 -7.36 2.43
N MET A 157 -1.52 -8.20 3.46
CA MET A 157 -1.68 -9.67 3.34
C MET A 157 -3.04 -10.07 2.81
N LYS A 158 -4.06 -9.21 2.95
CA LYS A 158 -5.41 -9.49 2.44
C LYS A 158 -5.46 -9.73 0.92
N TYR A 159 -4.44 -9.29 0.18
CA TYR A 159 -4.35 -9.48 -1.26
C TYR A 159 -3.50 -10.69 -1.69
N ILE A 160 -3.15 -11.60 -0.77
CA ILE A 160 -2.25 -12.76 -1.02
C ILE A 160 -2.63 -13.59 -2.25
N GLU A 161 -3.92 -13.77 -2.50
CA GLU A 161 -4.40 -14.54 -3.65
C GLU A 161 -4.15 -13.83 -4.99
N LEU A 162 -4.21 -12.49 -5.03
CA LEU A 162 -3.81 -11.70 -6.21
C LEU A 162 -2.31 -11.83 -6.47
N TYR A 163 -1.48 -11.79 -5.42
CA TYR A 163 -0.04 -12.02 -5.57
C TYR A 163 0.26 -13.39 -6.16
N LYS A 164 -0.42 -14.43 -5.65
CA LYS A 164 -0.29 -15.80 -6.13
C LYS A 164 -0.73 -15.92 -7.60
N SER A 165 -1.83 -15.28 -7.98
CA SER A 165 -2.35 -15.30 -9.35
C SER A 165 -1.39 -14.66 -10.34
N VAL A 166 -0.80 -13.50 -9.98
CA VAL A 166 0.24 -12.85 -10.78
C VAL A 166 1.48 -13.73 -10.92
N GLU A 167 1.91 -14.37 -9.83
CA GLU A 167 3.06 -15.28 -9.85
C GLU A 167 2.83 -16.51 -10.73
N LEU A 168 1.65 -17.12 -10.68
CA LEU A 168 1.29 -18.25 -11.54
C LEU A 168 1.35 -17.84 -13.02
N LEU A 169 0.79 -16.68 -13.37
CA LEU A 169 0.81 -16.19 -14.74
C LEU A 169 2.23 -15.92 -15.24
N ASP A 170 3.09 -15.33 -14.40
CA ASP A 170 4.51 -15.13 -14.68
C ASP A 170 5.26 -16.46 -14.86
N GLN A 171 4.99 -17.46 -14.01
CA GLN A 171 5.57 -18.80 -14.14
C GLN A 171 5.12 -19.52 -15.42
N ILE A 172 3.84 -19.42 -15.80
CA ILE A 172 3.32 -19.96 -17.07
C ILE A 172 4.08 -19.31 -18.23
N LYS A 173 4.20 -17.98 -18.23
CA LYS A 173 4.86 -17.25 -19.31
C LYS A 173 6.33 -17.64 -19.46
N LYS A 174 7.07 -17.66 -18.34
CA LYS A 174 8.49 -18.03 -18.31
C LYS A 174 8.73 -19.49 -18.70
N THR A 175 7.92 -20.41 -18.19
CA THR A 175 8.07 -21.84 -18.50
C THR A 175 7.81 -22.11 -19.98
N THR A 176 6.79 -21.45 -20.56
CA THR A 176 6.48 -21.59 -21.99
C THR A 176 7.62 -21.06 -22.86
N ILE A 177 8.19 -19.89 -22.54
CA ILE A 177 9.37 -19.33 -23.24
C ILE A 177 10.60 -20.24 -23.09
N TYR A 178 10.75 -20.90 -21.95
CA TYR A 178 11.89 -21.78 -21.73
C TYR A 178 11.79 -23.05 -22.58
N ILE A 179 10.59 -23.64 -22.67
CA ILE A 179 10.34 -24.84 -23.49
C ILE A 179 10.69 -24.61 -24.96
N THR A 180 10.31 -23.45 -25.52
CA THR A 180 10.52 -23.16 -26.95
C THR A 180 11.99 -23.12 -27.36
N ASN A 181 12.90 -22.98 -26.40
CA ASN A 181 14.35 -22.95 -26.63
C ASN A 181 15.06 -24.26 -26.25
N GLN A 182 14.32 -25.27 -25.79
CA GLN A 182 14.90 -26.48 -25.23
C GLN A 182 14.89 -27.65 -26.22
N LYS A 183 15.92 -28.49 -26.19
CA LYS A 183 16.08 -29.67 -27.06
C LYS A 183 16.15 -31.00 -26.31
N ILE A 184 16.04 -30.97 -24.99
CA ILE A 184 16.13 -32.18 -24.15
C ILE A 184 14.71 -32.69 -23.88
N PRO A 185 14.31 -33.88 -24.37
CA PRO A 185 12.95 -34.40 -24.25
C PRO A 185 12.44 -34.46 -22.81
N ASP A 186 13.24 -34.97 -21.87
CA ASP A 186 12.82 -35.11 -20.47
C ASP A 186 12.47 -33.75 -19.85
N TYR A 187 13.25 -32.71 -20.16
CA TYR A 187 12.98 -31.35 -19.69
C TYR A 187 11.73 -30.76 -20.34
N ILE A 188 11.53 -31.00 -21.63
CA ILE A 188 10.34 -30.53 -22.35
C ILE A 188 9.09 -31.19 -21.75
N SER A 189 9.10 -32.53 -21.59
CA SER A 189 7.98 -33.28 -21.00
C SER A 189 7.62 -32.77 -19.61
N TYR A 190 8.61 -32.66 -18.72
CA TYR A 190 8.41 -32.11 -17.37
C TYR A 190 7.83 -30.69 -17.40
N SER A 191 8.30 -29.86 -18.33
CA SER A 191 7.85 -28.48 -18.42
C SER A 191 6.42 -28.40 -18.97
N LEU A 192 6.00 -29.28 -19.89
CA LEU A 192 4.62 -29.38 -20.36
C LEU A 192 3.68 -29.79 -19.22
N GLU A 193 4.05 -30.80 -18.43
CA GLU A 193 3.32 -31.20 -17.22
C GLU A 193 3.21 -30.03 -16.23
N ARG A 194 4.32 -29.30 -16.03
CA ARG A 194 4.35 -28.13 -15.14
C ARG A 194 3.43 -27.01 -15.64
N ILE A 195 3.41 -26.71 -16.93
CA ILE A 195 2.49 -25.70 -17.50
C ILE A 195 1.04 -26.16 -17.32
N LEU A 196 0.72 -27.42 -17.61
CA LEU A 196 -0.64 -27.94 -17.41
C LEU A 196 -1.07 -27.79 -15.94
N PHE A 197 -0.19 -28.14 -14.99
CA PHE A 197 -0.43 -27.93 -13.57
C PHE A 197 -0.67 -26.45 -13.21
N LEU A 198 0.22 -25.55 -13.64
CA LEU A 198 0.14 -24.12 -13.33
C LEU A 198 -1.11 -23.46 -13.92
N THR A 199 -1.46 -23.84 -15.15
CA THR A 199 -2.66 -23.32 -15.83
C THR A 199 -3.95 -23.80 -15.13
N ASN A 200 -4.00 -25.05 -14.67
CA ASN A 200 -5.12 -25.55 -13.84
C ASN A 200 -5.26 -24.76 -12.53
N GLU A 201 -4.14 -24.52 -11.84
CA GLU A 201 -4.13 -23.76 -10.58
C GLU A 201 -4.57 -22.31 -10.80
N TYR A 202 -4.13 -21.68 -11.89
CA TYR A 202 -4.55 -20.34 -12.27
C TYR A 202 -6.04 -20.26 -12.56
N ILE A 203 -6.57 -21.17 -13.39
CA ILE A 203 -8.00 -21.21 -13.75
C ILE A 203 -8.85 -21.38 -12.49
N SER A 204 -8.48 -22.32 -11.61
CA SER A 204 -9.20 -22.56 -10.36
C SER A 204 -9.21 -21.33 -9.43
N LEU A 205 -8.15 -20.52 -9.41
CA LEU A 205 -8.15 -19.26 -8.66
C LEU A 205 -9.01 -18.20 -9.32
N MET A 206 -9.00 -18.11 -10.65
CA MET A 206 -9.79 -17.12 -11.37
C MET A 206 -11.29 -17.40 -11.32
N ASP A 207 -11.70 -18.68 -11.36
CA ASP A 207 -13.12 -19.05 -11.26
C ASP A 207 -13.73 -18.60 -9.91
N LYS A 208 -12.93 -18.45 -8.83
CA LYS A 208 -13.40 -17.88 -7.56
C LYS A 208 -13.73 -16.38 -7.62
N TYR A 209 -13.19 -15.66 -8.59
CA TYR A 209 -13.43 -14.22 -8.78
C TYR A 209 -14.60 -13.93 -9.74
N ASP A 210 -15.08 -14.95 -10.46
CA ASP A 210 -16.26 -14.88 -11.33
C ASP A 210 -17.57 -15.23 -10.58
N GLU A 211 -17.49 -15.74 -9.33
CA GLU A 211 -18.61 -16.00 -8.41
C GLU A 211 -19.00 -14.79 -7.56
#